data_AF-A0A839Q2M4-F1
#
_entry.id   AF-A0A839Q2M4-F1
#
_cell.length_a   1.000
_cell.length_b   1.000
_cell.length_c   1.000
_cell.angle_alpha   90.00
_cell.angle_beta   90.00
_cell.angle_gamma   90.00
#
_symmetry.space_group_name_H-M   'P 1'
#
loop_
_entity.id
_entity.type
_entity.pdbx_description
1 polymer ?
#
loop_
_entity_poly.entity_id
_entity_poly.type
_entity_poly.pdbx_seq_one_letter_code
_entity_poly.pdbx_strand_id
1 'polypeptide(L)' 'MTRRRFGYIRKLPSGHFHASYQTPDGHRHNAPETYRTEADARRFLDRIQQEVERGHWQPDGRLGQRTCRRRLKTRP' A
#
# COMPACT_ATOMS: atom_id res chain seq x y z
N MET A 1 4.85 -7.66 23.26
CA MET A 1 5.57 -6.96 22.17
C MET A 1 4.63 -6.79 20.99
N THR A 2 4.04 -5.62 20.81
CA THR A 2 3.08 -5.36 19.74
C THR A 2 3.81 -5.28 18.41
N ARG A 3 3.70 -6.35 17.61
CA ARG A 3 4.20 -6.45 16.22
C ARG A 3 3.51 -5.35 15.42
N ARG A 4 4.10 -4.16 15.35
CA ARG A 4 3.62 -3.05 14.52
C ARG A 4 3.40 -3.63 13.13
N ARG A 5 2.17 -3.61 12.62
CA ARG A 5 1.93 -3.96 11.22
C ARG A 5 2.73 -2.93 10.41
N PHE A 6 3.74 -3.40 9.68
CA PHE A 6 4.63 -2.60 8.81
C PHE A 6 3.87 -1.78 7.74
N GLY A 7 2.56 -2.01 7.59
CA GLY A 7 1.69 -1.17 6.79
C GLY A 7 0.23 -1.18 7.23
N TYR A 8 -0.52 -0.35 6.54
CA TYR A 8 -1.96 -0.18 6.63
C TYR A 8 -2.61 -0.74 5.37
N ILE A 9 -3.60 -1.62 5.55
CA ILE A 9 -4.43 -2.13 4.47
C ILE A 9 -5.81 -1.50 4.63
N ARG A 10 -6.32 -0.87 3.57
CA ARG A 10 -7.69 -0.36 3.53
C ARG A 10 -8.50 -1.09 2.46
N LYS A 11 -9.75 -1.39 2.78
CA LYS A 11 -10.72 -1.90 1.81
C LYS A 11 -11.38 -0.73 1.08
N LEU A 12 -11.40 -0.79 -0.24
CA LEU A 12 -12.10 0.15 -1.12
C LEU A 12 -13.58 -0.25 -1.24
N PRO A 13 -14.48 0.70 -1.53
CA PRO A 13 -15.89 0.38 -1.78
C PRO A 13 -16.09 -0.54 -3.00
N SER A 14 -15.09 -0.61 -3.89
CA SER A 14 -15.04 -1.52 -5.04
C SER A 14 -14.67 -2.97 -4.67
N GLY A 15 -14.58 -3.32 -3.38
CA GLY A 15 -14.19 -4.66 -2.92
C GLY A 15 -12.69 -4.97 -2.96
N HIS A 16 -11.89 -4.08 -3.54
CA HIS A 16 -10.43 -4.21 -3.63
C HIS A 16 -9.74 -3.73 -2.35
N PHE A 17 -8.47 -4.09 -2.21
CA PHE A 17 -7.62 -3.77 -1.07
C PHE A 17 -6.45 -2.89 -1.52
N HIS A 18 -6.21 -1.82 -0.80
CA HIS A 18 -5.07 -0.94 -1.05
C HIS A 18 -4.13 -0.97 0.15
N ALA A 19 -2.86 -1.26 -0.10
CA ALA A 19 -1.82 -1.27 0.91
C ALA A 19 -1.02 0.03 0.88
N SER A 20 -0.71 0.55 2.07
CA SER A 20 0.21 1.67 2.27
C SER A 20 1.18 1.29 3.38
N TYR A 21 2.47 1.59 3.25
CA TYR A 21 3.49 1.28 4.25
C TYR A 21 4.30 2.52 4.62
N GLN A 22 4.96 2.46 5.78
CA GLN A 22 5.92 3.47 6.20
C GLN A 22 7.31 2.88 6.14
N THR A 23 8.22 3.60 5.53
CA THR A 23 9.64 3.23 5.52
C THR A 23 10.33 3.79 6.76
N PRO A 24 11.49 3.24 7.15
CA PRO A 24 12.29 3.78 8.24
C PRO A 24 12.75 5.22 8.01
N ASP A 25 12.72 5.69 6.76
CA ASP A 25 12.92 7.08 6.34
C ASP A 25 11.82 8.04 6.87
N GLY A 26 10.70 7.49 7.38
CA GLY A 26 9.54 8.25 7.85
C GLY A 26 8.54 8.59 6.74
N HIS A 27 8.87 8.27 5.49
CA HIS A 27 8.01 8.50 4.34
C HIS A 27 6.94 7.42 4.18
N ARG A 28 5.74 7.85 3.78
CA ARG A 28 4.61 6.94 3.52
C ARG A 28 4.54 6.61 2.04
N HIS A 29 4.64 5.32 1.73
CA HIS A 29 4.56 4.81 0.37
C HIS A 29 3.25 4.04 0.16
N ASN A 30 2.68 4.19 -1.03
CA ASN A 30 1.47 3.48 -1.44
C ASN A 30 1.84 2.33 -2.38
N ALA A 31 1.07 1.26 -2.33
CA ALA A 31 1.19 0.21 -3.33
C ALA A 31 0.88 0.77 -4.75
N PRO A 32 1.59 0.31 -5.79
CA PRO A 32 1.33 0.73 -7.17
C PRO A 32 -0.02 0.23 -7.69
N GLU A 33 -0.53 -0.87 -7.15
CA GLU A 33 -1.77 -1.51 -7.58
C GLU A 33 -2.73 -1.77 -6.40
N THR A 34 -3.99 -2.02 -6.72
CA THR A 34 -4.99 -2.49 -5.76
C THR A 34 -5.16 -3.99 -5.88
N TYR A 35 -5.13 -4.66 -4.74
CA TYR A 35 -5.21 -6.11 -4.63
C TYR A 35 -6.65 -6.60 -4.53
N ARG A 36 -6.90 -7.85 -4.94
CA ARG A 36 -8.23 -8.47 -4.84
C ARG A 36 -8.55 -9.00 -3.44
N THR A 37 -7.53 -9.35 -2.66
CA THR A 37 -7.69 -9.92 -1.31
C THR A 37 -6.76 -9.23 -0.31
N GLU A 38 -7.14 -9.24 0.97
CA GLU A 38 -6.29 -8.76 2.06
C GLU A 38 -4.98 -9.56 2.15
N ALA A 39 -5.04 -10.87 1.87
CA ALA A 39 -3.87 -11.75 1.90
C ALA A 39 -2.81 -11.35 0.86
N ASP A 40 -3.24 -10.96 -0.33
CA ASP A 40 -2.34 -10.52 -1.40
C ASP A 40 -1.71 -9.15 -1.06
N ALA A 41 -2.53 -8.23 -0.56
CA ALA A 41 -2.05 -6.95 0.01
C ALA A 41 -1.06 -7.17 1.16
N ARG A 42 -1.27 -8.20 1.98
CA ARG A 42 -0.37 -8.55 3.07
C ARG A 42 0.95 -9.12 2.56
N ARG A 43 0.92 -10.01 1.57
CA ARG A 43 2.14 -10.56 0.93
C ARG A 43 3.00 -9.46 0.31
N PHE A 44 2.37 -8.45 -0.30
CA PHE A 44 3.10 -7.27 -0.79
C PHE A 44 3.83 -6.54 0.34
N LEU A 45 3.16 -6.27 1.47
CA LEU A 45 3.78 -5.62 2.62
C LEU A 45 4.95 -6.44 3.19
N ASP A 46 4.81 -7.75 3.31
CA ASP A 46 5.88 -8.65 3.77
C ASP A 46 7.07 -8.68 2.78
N ARG A 47 6.82 -8.58 1.47
CA ARG A 47 7.89 -8.46 0.47
C ARG A 47 8.64 -7.16 0.61
N ILE A 48 7.93 -6.03 0.71
CA ILE A 48 8.55 -4.72 0.88
C ILE A 48 9.33 -4.65 2.19
N GLN A 49 8.79 -5.24 3.27
CA GLN A 49 9.48 -5.31 4.54
C GLN A 49 10.84 -6.01 4.37
N GLN A 50 10.88 -7.16 3.71
CA GLN A 50 12.12 -7.87 3.43
C GLN A 50 13.08 -7.06 2.56
N GLU A 51 12.61 -6.35 1.54
CA GLU A 51 13.47 -5.52 0.69
C GLU A 51 14.06 -4.31 1.45
N VAL A 52 13.28 -3.74 2.37
CA VAL A 52 13.72 -2.66 3.28
C VAL A 52 14.73 -3.19 4.29
N GLU A 53 14.47 -4.37 4.88
CA GLU A 53 15.39 -5.06 5.79
C GLU A 53 16.71 -5.43 5.09
N ARG A 54 16.65 -5.79 3.81
CA ARG A 54 17.82 -6.09 2.98
C ARG A 54 18.54 -4.84 2.45
N GLY A 55 17.96 -3.65 2.60
CA GLY A 55 18.53 -2.40 2.07
C GLY A 55 18.48 -2.26 0.55
N HIS A 56 17.76 -3.14 -0.15
CA HIS A 56 17.61 -3.12 -1.61
C HIS A 56 16.32 -2.44 -2.08
N TRP A 57 15.49 -2.01 -1.14
CA TRP A 57 14.25 -1.31 -1.46
C TRP A 57 14.55 0.02 -2.17
N GLN A 58 14.11 0.12 -3.42
CA GLN A 58 14.15 1.35 -4.21
C GLN A 58 12.72 1.90 -4.30
N PRO A 59 12.48 3.15 -3.86
CA PRO A 59 11.24 3.83 -4.18
C PRO A 59 11.29 4.13 -5.67
N ASP A 60 10.72 3.25 -6.51
CA ASP A 60 10.48 3.60 -7.91
C ASP A 60 9.68 4.91 -7.90
N GLY A 61 10.33 5.97 -8.40
CA GLY A 61 9.93 7.37 -8.28
C GLY A 61 8.60 7.73 -8.96
N ARG A 62 7.79 6.74 -9.31
CA ARG A 62 6.42 6.90 -9.82
C ARG A 62 5.34 6.93 -8.75
N LEU A 63 5.68 6.69 -7.47
CA LEU A 63 4.70 6.58 -6.38
C LEU A 63 4.32 7.92 -5.74
N GLY A 64 4.37 8.97 -6.53
CA GLY A 64 3.73 10.24 -6.21
C GLY A 64 2.61 10.47 -7.20
N GLN A 65 1.44 10.80 -6.65
CA GLN A 65 0.41 11.63 -7.30
C GLN A 65 -0.50 10.88 -8.30
N ARG A 66 -1.82 10.98 -8.05
CA ARG A 66 -2.97 10.52 -8.87
C ARG A 66 -3.30 9.04 -8.60
N THR A 67 -4.21 8.72 -7.69
CA THR A 67 -5.66 8.71 -7.98
C THR A 67 -6.54 8.95 -6.74
N CYS A 68 -6.25 9.95 -5.91
CA CYS A 68 -7.28 10.50 -5.01
C CYS A 68 -8.24 11.45 -5.75
N ARG A 69 -8.89 10.97 -6.82
CA ARG A 69 -10.22 11.47 -7.28
C ARG A 69 -10.73 10.66 -8.47
N ARG A 70 -11.60 9.69 -8.21
CA ARG A 70 -12.94 9.65 -8.83
C ARG A 70 -13.84 8.71 -8.05
N ARG A 71 -14.49 9.24 -7.01
CA ARG A 71 -15.89 8.84 -6.81
C ARG A 71 -16.62 9.28 -8.07
N LEU A 72 -16.93 8.34 -8.96
CA LEU A 72 -18.04 8.55 -9.87
C LEU A 72 -19.28 8.66 -8.98
N LYS A 73 -19.83 9.87 -8.93
CA LYS A 73 -21.21 10.07 -8.49
C LYS A 73 -22.06 9.26 -9.46
N THR A 74 -22.64 8.15 -9.01
CA THR A 74 -23.91 7.68 -9.57
C THR A 74 -24.98 8.27 -8.68
N ARG A 75 -25.56 9.38 -9.12
CA ARG A 75 -26.86 9.89 -8.66
C ARG A 75 -27.80 9.78 -9.87
N PRO A 76 -29.06 9.39 -9.64
CA PRO A 76 -29.95 8.78 -10.65
C PRO A 76 -30.16 9.67 -11.88
#